data_AF-A0A2E0J226-F1
#
_entry.id   AF-A0A2E0J226-F1
#
_cell.length_a   1.000
_cell.length_b   1.000
_cell.length_c   1.000
_cell.angle_alpha   90.00
_cell.angle_beta   90.00
_cell.angle_gamma   90.00
#
_symmetry.space_group_name_H-M   'P 1'
#
loop_
_entity.id
_entity.type
_entity.pdbx_description
1 polymer ?
#
loop_
_entity_poly.entity_id
_entity_poly.type
_entity_poly.pdbx_seq_one_letter_code
_entity_poly.pdbx_strand_id
1 'polypeptide(L)'
;MQPVSFFGATAVRPGRHAGLAAVLIAVIGLAGCGSDDSGETAPQADSSAPADSAQTGEFANAQIIRDRVVGNTVTGTMSPDSAYTEFYAEDGSIHGASYEARWTIQDDQMCFDYDEAPEIDCYRVKIDGDSIEWHRQDEVQGKGTLVEGNPNNF
;
A
#
# COMPACT_ATOMS: atom_id res chain seq x y z
N MET A 1 -42.61 3.43 -14.31
CA MET A 1 -42.27 4.50 -15.27
C MET A 1 -42.55 5.87 -14.66
N GLN A 2 -41.52 6.61 -14.27
CA GLN A 2 -41.49 8.08 -14.31
C GLN A 2 -40.05 8.49 -14.66
N PRO A 3 -39.82 9.24 -15.75
CA PRO A 3 -38.52 9.82 -16.08
C PRO A 3 -38.48 11.28 -15.65
N VAL A 4 -37.35 11.72 -15.09
CA VAL A 4 -36.98 13.13 -15.18
C VAL A 4 -35.47 13.24 -15.32
N SER A 5 -35.07 14.23 -16.09
CA SER A 5 -33.88 14.26 -16.92
C SER A 5 -33.20 15.62 -16.76
N PHE A 6 -31.87 15.60 -16.84
CA PHE A 6 -30.95 16.67 -17.25
C PHE A 6 -30.71 17.91 -16.35
N PHE A 7 -29.58 18.54 -16.70
CA PHE A 7 -28.95 19.79 -16.23
C PHE A 7 -27.90 19.57 -15.13
N GLY A 8 -26.62 19.86 -15.34
CA GLY A 8 -25.93 20.45 -16.47
C GLY A 8 -24.47 20.69 -16.07
N ALA A 9 -23.55 20.47 -17.01
CA ALA A 9 -22.14 20.80 -16.85
C ALA A 9 -21.96 22.32 -16.64
N THR A 10 -21.08 22.72 -15.73
CA THR A 10 -20.41 24.03 -15.80
C THR A 10 -18.93 23.86 -15.49
N ALA A 11 -18.14 24.47 -16.36
CA ALA A 11 -16.73 24.30 -16.57
C ALA A 11 -15.84 25.07 -15.58
N VAL A 12 -14.61 24.57 -15.44
CA VAL A 12 -13.31 25.26 -15.49
C VAL A 12 -13.24 26.69 -14.92
N ARG A 13 -12.35 26.87 -13.94
CA ARG A 13 -11.37 27.98 -13.97
C ARG A 13 -10.12 27.70 -13.11
N PRO A 14 -8.90 27.79 -13.68
CA PRO A 14 -7.65 27.73 -12.94
C PRO A 14 -7.26 29.13 -12.41
N GLY A 15 -6.97 29.22 -11.12
CA GLY A 15 -6.42 30.41 -10.48
C GLY A 15 -4.89 30.40 -10.55
N ARG A 16 -4.33 31.15 -11.49
CA ARG A 16 -2.88 31.45 -11.59
C ARG A 16 -2.56 32.55 -10.58
N HIS A 17 -1.80 32.25 -9.52
CA HIS A 17 -1.12 33.29 -8.75
C HIS A 17 0.29 33.47 -9.28
N ALA A 18 0.47 34.58 -9.99
CA ALA A 18 1.76 35.15 -10.33
C ALA A 18 2.29 35.94 -9.13
N GLY A 19 3.61 35.84 -8.90
CA GLY A 19 4.41 37.01 -8.50
C GLY A 19 5.11 36.97 -7.16
N LEU A 20 6.40 37.35 -7.24
CA LEU A 20 7.30 37.88 -6.20
C LEU A 20 7.86 36.86 -5.19
N ALA A 21 9.15 36.81 -4.86
CA ALA A 21 10.29 37.68 -5.16
C ALA A 21 11.60 36.90 -5.02
N ALA A 22 12.60 37.28 -5.81
CA ALA A 22 13.97 36.83 -5.69
C ALA A 22 14.61 37.32 -4.38
N VAL A 23 15.28 36.42 -3.66
CA VAL A 23 16.34 36.79 -2.72
C VAL A 23 17.54 35.89 -2.99
N LEU A 24 18.51 36.48 -3.71
CA LEU A 24 19.88 35.98 -3.81
C LEU A 24 20.59 36.22 -2.48
N ILE A 25 21.08 35.16 -1.84
CA ILE A 25 22.19 35.28 -0.87
C ILE A 25 23.29 34.34 -1.34
N ALA A 26 24.29 34.94 -1.98
CA ALA A 26 25.59 34.34 -2.19
C ALA A 26 26.40 34.47 -0.89
N VAL A 27 26.87 33.36 -0.34
CA VAL A 27 28.05 33.37 0.52
C VAL A 27 29.02 32.33 -0.01
N ILE A 28 30.09 32.84 -0.61
CA ILE A 28 31.29 32.13 -1.02
C ILE A 28 32.13 31.93 0.24
N GLY A 29 32.56 30.69 0.50
CA GLY A 29 33.56 30.35 1.50
C GLY A 29 34.31 29.10 1.08
N LEU A 30 35.47 29.31 0.45
CA LEU A 30 36.46 28.29 0.10
C LEU A 30 37.34 27.94 1.33
N ALA A 31 37.90 26.73 1.28
CA ALA A 31 39.12 26.25 1.94
C ALA A 31 38.99 25.53 3.31
N GLY A 32 39.48 24.28 3.35
CA GLY A 32 39.92 23.61 4.58
C GLY A 32 39.90 22.08 4.53
N CYS A 33 41.05 21.45 4.22
CA CYS A 33 41.33 20.02 4.38
C CYS A 33 41.93 19.70 5.77
N GLY A 34 41.80 18.44 6.24
CA GLY A 34 42.65 17.77 7.25
C GLY A 34 41.97 17.54 8.62
N SER A 35 41.58 16.30 9.00
CA SER A 35 42.35 15.16 9.58
C SER A 35 42.25 15.12 11.13
N ASP A 36 41.55 14.12 11.70
CA ASP A 36 42.09 12.92 12.45
C ASP A 36 42.75 13.30 13.80
N ASP A 37 42.58 12.67 14.98
CA ASP A 37 42.01 11.40 15.46
C ASP A 37 42.15 11.37 17.02
N SER A 38 41.57 10.35 17.70
CA SER A 38 41.80 9.86 19.08
C SER A 38 40.91 10.47 20.18
N GLY A 39 39.84 9.83 20.68
CA GLY A 39 39.74 8.51 21.36
C GLY A 39 39.70 8.77 22.89
N GLU A 40 38.81 8.26 23.77
CA GLU A 40 37.98 7.06 23.84
C GLU A 40 37.07 7.22 25.10
N THR A 41 35.78 6.88 25.13
CA THR A 41 35.24 5.65 25.77
C THR A 41 33.72 5.62 25.62
N ALA A 42 33.19 4.57 25.01
CA ALA A 42 31.80 4.13 25.17
C ALA A 42 31.74 3.01 26.23
N PRO A 43 30.56 2.73 26.82
CA PRO A 43 29.68 1.78 26.14
C PRO A 43 28.21 2.21 26.08
N GLN A 44 27.50 1.49 25.22
CA GLN A 44 26.18 1.68 24.65
C GLN A 44 25.03 1.48 25.66
N ALA A 45 23.89 2.11 25.37
CA ALA A 45 22.53 1.54 25.31
C ALA A 45 21.48 2.53 25.86
N ASP A 46 20.81 3.24 24.95
CA ASP A 46 19.34 3.23 24.98
C ASP A 46 18.87 3.06 23.54
N SER A 47 18.47 1.83 23.25
CA SER A 47 17.72 1.46 22.07
C SER A 47 16.26 1.85 22.34
N SER A 48 15.72 2.76 21.54
CA SER A 48 14.29 2.81 21.22
C SER A 48 14.12 3.41 19.83
N ALA A 49 14.24 2.49 18.85
CA ALA A 49 13.80 2.48 17.44
C ALA A 49 13.80 3.79 16.61
N PRO A 50 14.45 3.80 15.43
CA PRO A 50 13.93 4.59 14.32
C PRO A 50 12.71 3.89 13.70
N ALA A 51 11.77 4.72 13.25
CA ALA A 51 10.83 4.50 12.15
C ALA A 51 9.81 3.35 12.28
N ASP A 52 8.53 3.72 12.40
CA ASP A 52 7.62 3.34 11.33
C ASP A 52 7.15 4.67 10.73
N SER A 53 7.87 5.11 9.69
CA SER A 53 7.31 6.06 8.76
C SER A 53 5.98 5.44 8.37
N ALA A 54 4.85 6.07 8.70
CA ALA A 54 3.61 5.79 8.01
C ALA A 54 3.98 5.76 6.54
N GLN A 55 4.05 4.55 5.95
CA GLN A 55 4.38 4.43 4.55
C GLN A 55 3.17 5.04 3.87
N THR A 56 3.27 6.33 3.56
CA THR A 56 2.34 7.04 2.71
C THR A 56 2.58 6.56 1.26
N GLY A 57 2.65 5.24 1.08
CA GLY A 57 2.48 4.60 -0.21
C GLY A 57 1.08 4.91 -0.70
N GLU A 58 0.99 5.27 -1.97
CA GLU A 58 -0.27 5.47 -2.66
C GLU A 58 -1.07 4.16 -2.65
N PHE A 59 -2.40 4.26 -2.52
CA PHE A 59 -3.25 3.08 -2.65
C PHE A 59 -3.28 2.64 -4.11
N ALA A 60 -3.12 1.34 -4.33
CA ALA A 60 -3.25 0.72 -5.63
C ALA A 60 -4.68 0.90 -6.15
N ASN A 61 -4.82 1.28 -7.42
CA ASN A 61 -6.11 1.27 -8.11
C ASN A 61 -6.48 -0.15 -8.57
N ALA A 62 -7.71 -0.31 -9.05
CA ALA A 62 -8.25 -1.58 -9.53
C ALA A 62 -7.33 -2.30 -10.53
N GLN A 63 -6.71 -1.55 -11.45
CA GLN A 63 -5.85 -2.13 -12.48
C GLN A 63 -4.56 -2.67 -11.87
N ILE A 64 -3.92 -1.90 -10.99
CA ILE A 64 -2.71 -2.33 -10.29
C ILE A 64 -3.01 -3.57 -9.43
N ILE A 65 -4.16 -3.59 -8.73
CA ILE A 65 -4.57 -4.76 -7.94
C ILE A 65 -4.71 -5.99 -8.85
N ARG A 66 -5.40 -5.87 -9.99
CA ARG A 66 -5.53 -6.97 -10.96
C ARG A 66 -4.16 -7.45 -11.45
N ASP A 67 -3.33 -6.55 -11.93
CA ASP A 67 -2.05 -6.91 -12.56
C ASP A 67 -1.05 -7.53 -11.57
N ARG A 68 -1.16 -7.19 -10.27
CA ARG A 68 -0.20 -7.63 -9.25
C ARG A 68 -0.70 -8.81 -8.42
N VAL A 69 -1.98 -8.86 -8.07
CA VAL A 69 -2.52 -9.85 -7.14
C VAL A 69 -3.15 -11.03 -7.88
N VAL A 70 -3.90 -10.77 -8.95
CA VAL A 70 -4.63 -11.83 -9.65
C VAL A 70 -3.66 -12.71 -10.43
N GLY A 71 -3.85 -14.02 -10.32
CA GLY A 71 -2.93 -15.03 -10.84
C GLY A 71 -1.69 -15.26 -9.97
N ASN A 72 -1.61 -14.66 -8.79
CA ASN A 72 -0.50 -14.80 -7.85
C ASN A 72 -0.96 -15.26 -6.47
N THR A 73 0.00 -15.66 -5.64
CA THR A 73 -0.21 -16.05 -4.25
C THR A 73 0.21 -14.92 -3.31
N VAL A 74 -0.55 -14.69 -2.24
CA VAL A 74 -0.11 -13.82 -1.14
C VAL A 74 0.10 -14.68 0.10
N THR A 75 1.27 -14.51 0.73
CA THR A 75 1.59 -15.10 2.03
C THR A 75 1.72 -13.99 3.04
N GLY A 76 1.04 -14.06 4.18
CA GLY A 76 1.00 -12.94 5.09
C GLY A 76 0.37 -13.22 6.44
N THR A 77 0.05 -12.16 7.16
CA THR A 77 -0.68 -12.19 8.43
C THR A 77 -1.76 -11.11 8.44
N MET A 78 -2.99 -11.47 8.85
CA MET A 78 -4.08 -10.51 9.13
C MET A 78 -4.11 -10.13 10.63
N SER A 79 -3.40 -10.86 11.46
CA SER A 79 -3.21 -10.62 12.89
C SER A 79 -1.91 -11.30 13.30
N PRO A 80 -1.24 -10.87 14.39
CA PRO A 80 0.07 -11.39 14.78
C PRO A 80 0.13 -12.93 14.89
N ASP A 81 -0.99 -13.57 15.21
CA ASP A 81 -1.10 -15.02 15.39
C ASP A 81 -1.82 -15.76 14.24
N SER A 82 -2.23 -15.06 13.18
CA SER A 82 -2.98 -15.65 12.06
C SER A 82 -2.25 -15.42 10.74
N ALA A 83 -1.44 -16.41 10.37
CA ALA A 83 -0.77 -16.46 9.07
C ALA A 83 -1.67 -17.11 8.02
N TYR A 84 -1.62 -16.60 6.80
CA TYR A 84 -2.36 -17.13 5.66
C TYR A 84 -1.44 -17.29 4.45
N THR A 85 -1.85 -18.19 3.54
CA THR A 85 -1.26 -18.35 2.22
C THR A 85 -2.38 -18.69 1.27
N GLU A 86 -2.62 -17.80 0.32
CA GLU A 86 -3.82 -17.79 -0.52
C GLU A 86 -3.43 -17.48 -1.96
N PHE A 87 -3.91 -18.31 -2.89
CA PHE A 87 -3.82 -18.05 -4.33
C PHE A 87 -5.08 -17.34 -4.83
N TYR A 88 -4.91 -16.23 -5.54
CA TYR A 88 -6.02 -15.45 -6.11
C TYR A 88 -6.18 -15.79 -7.59
N ALA A 89 -7.06 -16.73 -7.91
CA ALA A 89 -7.26 -17.22 -9.28
C ALA A 89 -8.00 -16.22 -10.17
N GLU A 90 -7.73 -16.22 -11.48
CA GLU A 90 -8.33 -15.29 -12.45
C GLU A 90 -9.87 -15.37 -12.58
N ASP A 91 -10.47 -16.48 -12.13
CA ASP A 91 -11.92 -16.72 -12.19
C ASP A 91 -12.70 -16.11 -10.99
N GLY A 92 -12.00 -15.40 -10.10
CA GLY A 92 -12.56 -14.79 -8.91
C GLY A 92 -12.58 -15.71 -7.68
N SER A 93 -11.90 -16.87 -7.71
CA SER A 93 -11.75 -17.75 -6.55
C SER A 93 -10.44 -17.50 -5.80
N ILE A 94 -10.48 -17.75 -4.49
CA ILE A 94 -9.34 -17.79 -3.59
C ILE A 94 -9.15 -19.24 -3.18
N HIS A 95 -7.93 -19.76 -3.29
CA HIS A 95 -7.59 -21.09 -2.81
C HIS A 95 -6.55 -21.00 -1.70
N GLY A 96 -6.93 -21.45 -0.51
CA GLY A 96 -6.04 -21.61 0.64
C GLY A 96 -5.75 -23.08 0.91
N ALA A 97 -4.92 -23.37 1.92
CA ALA A 97 -4.51 -24.74 2.24
C ALA A 97 -5.68 -25.67 2.64
N SER A 98 -6.75 -25.12 3.22
CA SER A 98 -7.88 -25.90 3.74
C SER A 98 -9.23 -25.21 3.52
N TYR A 99 -9.30 -24.24 2.62
CA TYR A 99 -10.52 -23.49 2.35
C TYR A 99 -10.49 -22.90 0.94
N GLU A 100 -11.68 -22.59 0.45
CA GLU A 100 -11.91 -21.81 -0.75
C GLU A 100 -12.77 -20.60 -0.40
N ALA A 101 -12.59 -19.51 -1.13
CA ALA A 101 -13.39 -18.30 -0.97
C ALA A 101 -13.51 -17.59 -2.32
N ARG A 102 -14.17 -16.44 -2.33
CA ARG A 102 -14.31 -15.61 -3.54
C ARG A 102 -13.67 -14.26 -3.32
N TRP A 103 -13.06 -13.73 -4.37
CA TRP A 103 -12.60 -12.35 -4.41
C TRP A 103 -13.29 -11.60 -5.53
N THR A 104 -13.46 -10.30 -5.31
CA THR A 104 -13.90 -9.33 -6.32
C THR A 104 -13.08 -8.05 -6.18
N ILE A 105 -13.01 -7.26 -7.25
CA ILE A 105 -12.46 -5.90 -7.18
C ILE A 105 -13.60 -4.93 -7.42
N GLN A 106 -13.92 -4.13 -6.41
CA GLN A 106 -14.97 -3.12 -6.46
C GLN A 106 -14.33 -1.75 -6.27
N ASP A 107 -14.53 -0.87 -7.25
CA ASP A 107 -13.77 0.37 -7.38
C ASP A 107 -12.26 0.07 -7.30
N ASP A 108 -11.55 0.67 -6.34
CA ASP A 108 -10.11 0.48 -6.09
C ASP A 108 -9.84 -0.37 -4.83
N GLN A 109 -10.72 -1.33 -4.54
CA GLN A 109 -10.63 -2.19 -3.37
C GLN A 109 -10.72 -3.67 -3.75
N MET A 110 -9.95 -4.50 -3.03
CA MET A 110 -10.05 -5.95 -3.07
C MET A 110 -11.07 -6.38 -2.02
N CYS A 111 -12.11 -7.08 -2.43
CA CYS A 111 -13.20 -7.52 -1.57
C CYS A 111 -13.22 -9.04 -1.48
N PHE A 112 -13.27 -9.56 -0.26
CA PHE A 112 -13.24 -11.00 0.02
C PHE A 112 -14.56 -11.46 0.60
N ASP A 113 -15.07 -12.54 0.03
CA ASP A 113 -16.28 -13.24 0.44
C ASP A 113 -15.85 -14.63 0.90
N TYR A 114 -15.59 -14.73 2.20
CA TYR A 114 -15.28 -15.99 2.88
C TYR A 114 -16.59 -16.59 3.39
N ASP A 115 -16.87 -17.86 3.10
CA ASP A 115 -18.16 -18.51 3.41
C ASP A 115 -18.56 -18.45 4.90
N GLU A 116 -17.60 -18.27 5.80
CA GLU A 116 -17.81 -18.18 7.25
C GLU A 116 -18.10 -16.75 7.73
N ALA A 117 -17.88 -15.73 6.88
CA ALA A 117 -18.09 -14.34 7.21
C ALA A 117 -19.53 -13.89 6.86
N PRO A 118 -20.21 -13.14 7.75
CA PRO A 118 -21.57 -12.66 7.48
C PRO A 118 -21.62 -11.52 6.45
N GLU A 119 -20.49 -10.87 6.18
CA GLU A 119 -20.36 -9.71 5.30
C GLU A 119 -19.09 -9.82 4.45
N ILE A 120 -19.13 -9.22 3.27
CA ILE A 120 -17.97 -9.12 2.37
C ILE A 120 -17.01 -8.05 2.91
N ASP A 121 -15.76 -8.43 3.09
CA ASP A 121 -14.72 -7.53 3.60
C ASP A 121 -13.92 -6.90 2.46
N CYS A 122 -14.00 -5.57 2.32
CA CYS A 122 -13.27 -4.80 1.32
C CYS A 122 -12.07 -4.05 1.91
N TYR A 123 -10.94 -4.15 1.23
CA TYR A 123 -9.66 -3.56 1.62
C TYR A 123 -9.09 -2.70 0.50
N ARG A 124 -8.59 -1.52 0.85
CA ARG A 124 -7.64 -0.78 0.02
C ARG A 124 -6.29 -1.45 0.11
N VAL A 125 -5.55 -1.48 -0.99
CA VAL A 125 -4.28 -2.22 -1.06
C VAL A 125 -3.14 -1.23 -1.27
N LYS A 126 -2.05 -1.37 -0.51
CA LYS A 126 -0.77 -0.75 -0.86
C LYS A 126 0.17 -1.84 -1.34
N ILE A 127 0.88 -1.57 -2.44
CA ILE A 127 1.80 -2.52 -3.07
C ILE A 127 3.13 -1.81 -3.29
N ASP A 128 4.20 -2.32 -2.65
CA ASP A 128 5.57 -1.82 -2.80
C ASP A 128 6.51 -3.01 -3.06
N GLY A 129 7.03 -3.09 -4.29
CA GLY A 129 7.72 -4.30 -4.76
C GLY A 129 6.79 -5.50 -4.61
N ASP A 130 7.21 -6.50 -3.85
CA ASP A 130 6.42 -7.69 -3.54
C ASP A 130 5.67 -7.58 -2.21
N SER A 131 5.83 -6.48 -1.46
CA SER A 131 5.11 -6.27 -0.20
C SER A 131 3.70 -5.77 -0.47
N ILE A 132 2.72 -6.35 0.23
CA ILE A 132 1.34 -5.92 0.24
C ILE A 132 0.94 -5.51 1.65
N GLU A 133 0.14 -4.45 1.74
CA GLU A 133 -0.63 -4.14 2.94
C GLU A 133 -2.12 -4.04 2.60
N TRP A 134 -2.94 -4.71 3.41
CA TRP A 134 -4.39 -4.62 3.37
C TRP A 134 -4.84 -3.54 4.36
N HIS A 135 -5.59 -2.56 3.89
CA HIS A 135 -6.04 -1.42 4.68
C HIS A 135 -7.56 -1.37 4.72
N ARG A 136 -8.13 -1.22 5.91
CA ARG A 136 -9.51 -0.73 6.08
C ARG A 136 -9.40 0.70 6.53
N GLN A 137 -10.00 1.61 5.75
CA GLN A 137 -9.73 3.04 5.94
C GLN A 137 -8.21 3.24 5.99
N ASP A 138 -7.69 4.05 6.90
CA ASP A 138 -6.27 4.38 6.98
C ASP A 138 -5.48 3.47 7.96
N GLU A 139 -6.07 2.34 8.38
CA GLU A 139 -5.44 1.38 9.29
C GLU A 139 -5.03 0.10 8.56
N VAL A 140 -3.78 -0.32 8.78
CA VAL A 140 -3.25 -1.60 8.30
C VAL A 140 -3.95 -2.73 9.06
N GLN A 141 -4.68 -3.56 8.33
CA GLN A 141 -5.35 -4.74 8.86
C GLN A 141 -4.52 -6.00 8.66
N GLY A 142 -3.67 -6.02 7.62
CA GLY A 142 -2.82 -7.15 7.35
C GLY A 142 -1.65 -6.80 6.46
N LYS A 143 -0.63 -7.64 6.50
CA LYS A 143 0.54 -7.54 5.64
C LYS A 143 0.73 -8.85 4.90
N GLY A 144 1.36 -8.78 3.74
CA GLY A 144 1.62 -9.94 2.90
C GLY A 144 2.80 -9.73 1.97
N THR A 145 3.24 -10.82 1.36
CA THR A 145 4.24 -10.87 0.32
C THR A 145 3.64 -11.58 -0.89
N LEU A 146 3.73 -10.94 -2.05
CA LEU A 146 3.37 -11.52 -3.34
C LEU A 146 4.39 -12.58 -3.74
N VAL A 147 3.86 -13.70 -4.19
CA VAL A 147 4.61 -14.79 -4.78
C VAL A 147 3.99 -15.10 -6.13
N GLU A 148 4.84 -15.15 -7.17
CA GLU A 148 4.40 -15.35 -8.53
C GLU A 148 3.69 -16.71 -8.70
N GLY A 149 2.50 -16.71 -9.33
CA GLY A 149 1.74 -17.92 -9.64
C GLY A 149 1.10 -18.62 -8.43
N ASN A 150 0.86 -19.92 -8.61
CA ASN A 150 0.38 -20.85 -7.57
C ASN A 150 1.47 -21.90 -7.24
N PRO A 151 2.56 -21.53 -6.55
CA PRO A 151 3.65 -22.46 -6.26
C PRO A 151 3.25 -23.59 -5.33
N ASN A 152 2.20 -23.40 -4.53
CA ASN A 152 1.68 -24.40 -3.60
C ASN A 152 0.73 -25.40 -4.28
N ASN A 153 0.32 -25.15 -5.53
CA ASN A 153 -0.65 -25.96 -6.27
C ASN A 153 -1.94 -26.23 -5.46
N PHE A 154 -2.46 -25.17 -4.82
CA PHE A 154 -3.81 -25.20 -4.26
C PHE A 154 -4.85 -25.59 -5.32
#